data_AF-X1D487-F1
#
_entry.id   AF-X1D487-F1
#
_cell.length_a   1.000
_cell.length_b   1.000
_cell.length_c   1.000
_cell.angle_alpha   90.00
_cell.angle_beta   90.00
_cell.angle_gamma   90.00
#
_symmetry.space_group_name_H-M   'P 1'
#
loop_
_entity.id
_entity.type
_entity.pdbx_description
1 polymer ?
#
loop_
_entity_poly.entity_id
_entity_poly.type
_entity_poly.pdbx_seq_one_letter_code
_entity_poly.pdbx_strand_id
1 'polypeptide(L)'
;MRNFSKTFASLATTFVLDFPVKAPDGAIFKNDLTAKDQLAHWKVVKANYTEHNPSVTISVSDHEWISVANWLYEDWDIIGGLSFLPRFDHRSMGLS
;
A
#
# COMPACT_ATOMS: atom_id res chain seq x y z
N MET A 1 37.32 21.00 9.04
CA MET A 1 37.09 20.90 7.59
C MET A 1 37.64 19.56 7.10
N ARG A 2 36.80 18.62 6.68
CA ARG A 2 37.21 17.37 6.00
C ARG A 2 36.47 17.30 4.67
N ASN A 3 37.25 17.21 3.60
CA ASN A 3 36.81 17.32 2.21
C ASN A 3 36.05 16.05 1.80
N PHE A 4 34.79 16.22 1.39
CA PHE A 4 34.00 15.18 0.76
C PHE A 4 34.46 15.00 -0.70
N SER A 5 34.76 13.76 -1.05
CA SER A 5 35.24 13.27 -2.34
C SER A 5 34.23 13.55 -3.47
N LYS A 6 34.46 14.62 -4.25
CA LYS A 6 33.72 14.97 -5.49
C LYS A 6 34.24 14.15 -6.70
N THR A 7 34.16 12.83 -6.68
CA THR A 7 34.73 12.01 -7.79
C THR A 7 33.84 10.90 -8.34
N PHE A 8 32.57 10.80 -7.94
CA PHE A 8 31.63 9.81 -8.52
C PHE A 8 30.52 10.39 -9.41
N ALA A 9 30.52 11.70 -9.70
CA ALA A 9 29.39 12.38 -10.32
C ALA A 9 29.57 12.71 -11.82
N SER A 10 30.60 12.22 -12.52
CA SER A 10 30.88 12.64 -13.90
C SER A 10 30.36 11.70 -15.01
N LEU A 11 29.53 10.69 -14.70
CA LEU A 11 28.89 9.82 -15.71
C LEU A 11 27.40 9.49 -15.43
N ALA A 12 26.79 10.07 -14.40
CA ALA A 12 25.38 9.82 -14.09
C ALA A 12 24.48 10.88 -14.77
N THR A 13 23.63 10.43 -15.71
CA THR A 13 22.61 11.25 -16.39
C THR A 13 21.30 11.38 -15.61
N THR A 14 21.17 10.69 -14.48
CA THR A 14 19.95 10.66 -13.66
C THR A 14 20.17 11.40 -12.34
N PHE A 15 19.37 12.43 -12.11
CA PHE A 15 19.33 13.18 -10.86
C PHE A 15 18.13 12.71 -10.04
N VAL A 16 18.36 12.40 -8.76
CA VAL A 16 17.28 12.06 -7.79
C VAL A 16 17.01 13.30 -6.96
N LEU A 17 15.76 13.76 -6.95
CA LEU A 17 15.29 14.89 -6.17
C LEU A 17 14.35 14.36 -5.08
N ASP A 18 14.74 14.51 -3.82
CA ASP A 18 13.94 14.06 -2.69
C ASP A 18 13.12 15.21 -2.10
N PHE A 19 11.81 15.02 -2.02
CA PHE A 19 10.88 15.94 -1.36
C PHE A 19 10.40 15.31 -0.05
N PRO A 20 10.97 15.68 1.11
CA PRO A 20 10.54 15.12 2.38
C PRO A 20 9.12 15.62 2.71
N VAL A 21 8.16 14.70 2.75
CA VAL A 21 6.78 14.97 3.19
C VAL A 21 6.61 14.37 4.59
N LYS A 22 6.35 15.21 5.59
CA LYS A 22 6.03 14.74 6.94
C LYS A 22 4.60 14.19 6.94
N ALA A 23 4.42 12.93 7.38
CA ALA A 23 3.10 12.38 7.63
C ALA A 23 2.44 13.10 8.82
N PRO A 24 1.12 13.33 8.80
CA PRO A 24 0.39 13.94 9.91
C PRO A 24 0.54 13.12 11.20
N ASP A 25 0.50 13.79 12.36
CA ASP A 25 0.65 13.12 13.65
C ASP A 25 -0.54 12.17 13.87
N GLY A 26 -0.26 10.88 14.15
CA GLY A 26 -1.28 9.82 14.22
C GLY A 26 -1.66 9.20 12.88
N ALA A 27 -0.87 9.43 11.81
CA ALA A 27 -1.08 8.77 10.53
C ALA A 27 -1.12 7.25 10.68
N ILE A 28 -2.22 6.66 10.26
CA ILE A 28 -2.36 5.21 10.11
C ILE A 28 -1.57 4.81 8.87
N PHE A 29 -0.56 3.97 9.05
CA PHE A 29 0.28 3.51 7.95
C PHE A 29 -0.36 2.30 7.26
N LYS A 30 0.14 2.00 6.06
CA LYS A 30 -0.30 0.85 5.27
C LYS A 30 -0.24 -0.48 6.04
N ASN A 31 0.62 -0.59 7.06
CA ASN A 31 0.79 -1.79 7.88
C ASN A 31 -0.18 -1.87 9.06
N ASP A 32 -0.81 -0.74 9.43
CA ASP A 32 -1.77 -0.69 10.54
C ASP A 32 -3.20 -1.04 10.05
N LEU A 33 -3.44 -1.04 8.74
CA LEU A 33 -4.71 -1.40 8.13
C LEU A 33 -4.75 -2.88 7.77
N THR A 34 -5.76 -3.60 8.27
CA THR A 34 -6.01 -4.97 7.85
C THR A 34 -6.56 -5.02 6.43
N ALA A 35 -6.52 -6.19 5.79
CA ALA A 35 -7.17 -6.40 4.50
C ALA A 35 -8.70 -6.17 4.61
N LYS A 36 -9.29 -6.50 5.75
CA LYS A 36 -10.72 -6.28 6.03
C LYS A 36 -11.09 -4.81 6.13
N ASP A 37 -10.26 -3.98 6.75
CA ASP A 37 -10.52 -2.53 6.84
C ASP A 37 -10.52 -1.89 5.46
N GLN A 38 -9.60 -2.32 4.59
CA GLN A 38 -9.53 -1.87 3.20
C GLN A 38 -10.80 -2.27 2.42
N LEU A 39 -11.31 -3.49 2.62
CA LEU A 39 -12.55 -3.97 2.00
C LEU A 39 -13.80 -3.25 2.53
N ALA A 40 -13.86 -3.01 3.85
CA ALA A 40 -14.95 -2.26 4.47
C ALA A 40 -15.00 -0.81 3.93
N HIS A 41 -13.83 -0.17 3.80
CA HIS A 41 -13.74 1.16 3.18
C HIS A 41 -14.19 1.14 1.72
N TRP A 42 -13.74 0.16 0.93
CA TRP A 42 -14.19 0.00 -0.46
C TRP A 42 -15.71 -0.15 -0.55
N LYS A 43 -16.33 -0.94 0.34
CA LYS A 43 -17.79 -1.11 0.38
C LYS A 43 -18.52 0.19 0.67
N VAL A 44 -18.02 1.02 1.60
CA VAL A 44 -18.59 2.34 1.90
C VAL A 44 -18.52 3.25 0.67
N VAL A 45 -17.38 3.29 -0.02
CA VAL A 45 -17.22 4.10 -1.24
C VAL A 45 -18.12 3.61 -2.36
N LYS A 46 -18.16 2.29 -2.58
CA LYS A 46 -19.01 1.64 -3.58
C LYS A 46 -20.49 1.93 -3.34
N ALA A 47 -20.95 1.86 -2.10
CA ALA A 47 -22.37 2.05 -1.76
C ALA A 47 -22.81 3.52 -1.78
N ASN A 48 -21.92 4.48 -1.46
CA ASN A 48 -22.31 5.87 -1.24
C ASN A 48 -21.83 6.86 -2.31
N TYR A 49 -20.81 6.53 -3.10
CA TYR A 49 -20.14 7.51 -3.98
C TYR A 49 -20.03 7.11 -5.45
N THR A 50 -20.24 5.84 -5.80
CA THR A 50 -20.01 5.38 -7.18
C THR A 50 -21.08 4.39 -7.67
N GLU A 51 -21.74 4.69 -8.79
CA GLU A 51 -22.59 3.71 -9.50
C GLU A 51 -21.74 2.66 -10.25
N HIS A 52 -20.52 3.04 -10.66
CA HIS A 52 -19.54 2.15 -11.29
C HIS A 52 -18.60 1.51 -10.26
N ASN A 53 -17.60 0.74 -10.72
CA ASN A 53 -16.67 0.06 -9.83
C ASN A 53 -15.48 0.94 -9.45
N PRO A 54 -15.28 1.26 -8.16
CA PRO A 54 -14.09 1.97 -7.73
C PRO A 54 -12.88 1.04 -7.84
N SER A 55 -11.81 1.52 -8.47
CA SER A 55 -10.55 0.79 -8.54
C SER A 55 -9.90 0.79 -7.15
N VAL A 56 -9.55 -0.40 -6.66
CA VAL A 56 -8.89 -0.55 -5.37
C VAL A 56 -7.84 -1.65 -5.46
N THR A 57 -6.72 -1.41 -4.77
CA THR A 57 -5.65 -2.38 -4.58
C THR A 57 -5.62 -2.76 -3.09
N ILE A 58 -6.03 -4.00 -2.77
CA ILE A 58 -6.08 -4.50 -1.40
C ILE A 58 -4.76 -5.21 -1.11
N SER A 59 -4.04 -4.75 -0.08
CA SER A 59 -2.84 -5.43 0.42
C SER A 59 -3.23 -6.47 1.46
N VAL A 60 -2.94 -7.74 1.19
CA VAL A 60 -3.35 -8.89 2.01
C VAL A 60 -2.13 -9.62 2.57
N SER A 61 -2.11 -9.85 3.87
CA SER A 61 -1.10 -10.69 4.52
C SER A 61 -1.52 -12.16 4.50
N ASP A 62 -0.57 -13.10 4.59
CA ASP A 62 -0.86 -14.54 4.42
C ASP A 62 -1.95 -15.09 5.35
N HIS A 63 -1.98 -14.62 6.60
CA HIS A 63 -2.97 -15.04 7.61
C HIS A 63 -4.36 -14.40 7.40
N GLU A 64 -4.49 -13.39 6.55
CA GLU A 64 -5.73 -12.66 6.33
C GLU A 64 -6.56 -13.25 5.18
N TRP A 65 -5.97 -14.11 4.33
CA TRP A 65 -6.62 -14.64 3.13
C TRP A 65 -7.94 -15.36 3.41
N ILE A 66 -8.01 -16.18 4.46
CA ILE A 66 -9.25 -16.88 4.84
C ILE A 66 -10.34 -15.88 5.21
N SER A 67 -9.97 -14.85 5.96
CA SER A 67 -10.86 -13.78 6.42
C SER A 67 -11.36 -12.91 5.27
N VAL A 68 -10.49 -12.64 4.28
CA VAL A 68 -10.82 -11.96 3.02
C VAL A 68 -11.76 -12.80 2.18
N ALA A 69 -11.47 -14.09 2.00
CA ALA A 69 -12.33 -14.99 1.22
C ALA A 69 -13.75 -15.06 1.78
N ASN A 70 -13.91 -15.22 3.10
CA ASN A 70 -15.23 -15.22 3.74
C ASN A 70 -15.99 -13.91 3.48
N TRP A 71 -15.31 -12.76 3.58
CA TRP A 71 -15.92 -11.46 3.29
C TRP A 71 -16.38 -11.36 1.83
N LEU A 72 -15.58 -11.85 0.88
CA LEU A 72 -15.94 -11.86 -0.54
C LEU A 72 -17.18 -12.74 -0.80
N TYR A 73 -17.30 -13.86 -0.11
CA TYR A 73 -18.48 -14.72 -0.22
C TYR A 73 -19.75 -14.06 0.34
N GLU A 74 -19.65 -13.35 1.47
CA GLU A 74 -20.78 -12.63 2.07
C GLU A 74 -21.28 -11.47 1.20
N ASP A 75 -20.37 -10.82 0.48
CA ASP A 75 -20.65 -9.60 -0.30
C ASP A 75 -20.55 -9.81 -1.82
N TRP A 76 -20.66 -11.06 -2.30
CA TRP A 76 -20.43 -11.43 -3.70
C TRP A 76 -21.24 -10.61 -4.71
N ASP A 77 -22.48 -10.27 -4.37
CA ASP A 77 -23.41 -9.55 -5.26
C ASP A 77 -22.99 -8.10 -5.56
N ILE A 78 -22.20 -7.47 -4.68
CA ILE A 78 -21.77 -6.08 -4.85
C ILE A 78 -20.35 -5.97 -5.42
N ILE A 79 -19.61 -7.08 -5.44
CA ILE A 79 -18.20 -7.11 -5.82
C ILE A 79 -18.03 -7.00 -7.33
N GLY A 80 -17.29 -5.97 -7.75
CA GLY A 80 -16.74 -5.87 -9.11
C GLY A 80 -15.23 -6.11 -9.13
N GLY A 81 -14.53 -5.64 -10.17
CA GLY A 81 -13.07 -5.78 -10.29
C GLY A 81 -12.30 -5.26 -9.07
N LEU A 82 -11.81 -6.18 -8.24
CA LEU A 82 -10.91 -5.97 -7.11
C LEU A 82 -9.51 -6.48 -7.49
N SER A 83 -8.48 -5.77 -7.07
CA SER A 83 -7.08 -6.21 -7.23
C SER A 83 -6.47 -6.52 -5.88
N PHE A 84 -5.90 -7.71 -5.72
CA PHE A 84 -5.24 -8.15 -4.49
C PHE A 84 -3.74 -8.25 -4.70
N LEU A 85 -2.98 -7.62 -3.81
CA LEU A 85 -1.53 -7.72 -3.77
C LEU A 85 -1.09 -8.34 -2.45
N PRO A 86 -0.21 -9.36 -2.48
CA PRO A 86 0.40 -9.87 -1.26
C PRO A 86 1.22 -8.77 -0.57
N ARG A 87 1.04 -8.61 0.73
CA ARG A 87 1.84 -7.71 1.55
C ARG A 87 3.19 -8.38 1.83
N PHE A 88 4.20 -8.07 1.01
CA PHE A 88 5.57 -8.46 1.31
C PHE A 88 6.14 -7.53 2.39
N ASP A 89 6.48 -8.10 3.54
CA ASP A 89 7.23 -7.41 4.58
C ASP A 89 8.68 -7.27 4.08
N HIS A 90 9.02 -6.11 3.52
CA HIS A 90 10.41 -5.77 3.18
C HIS A 90 11.18 -5.55 4.48
N ARG A 91 11.52 -6.63 5.18
CA ARG A 91 12.70 -6.62 6.05
C ARG A 91 13.88 -6.41 5.12
N SER A 92 14.37 -5.18 5.03
CA SER A 92 15.71 -4.92 4.57
C SER A 92 16.61 -5.88 5.34
N MET A 93 17.19 -6.85 4.64
CA MET A 93 18.30 -7.63 5.17
C MET A 93 19.42 -6.63 5.43
N GLY A 94 19.42 -6.06 6.63
CA GLY A 94 20.58 -5.43 7.21
C GLY A 94 21.63 -6.52 7.32
N LEU A 95 22.66 -6.40 6.48
CA LEU A 95 23.90 -7.14 6.64
C LEU A 95 24.35 -6.95 8.10
N SER A 96 24.33 -8.04 8.87
CA SER A 96 25.03 -8.16 10.16
C SER A 96 26.49 -8.49 9.92
#